data_AF-A0AAN7A6D2-F1
#
_entry.id   AF-A0AAN7A6D2-F1
#
_cell.length_a   1.000
_cell.length_b   1.000
_cell.length_c   1.000
_cell.angle_alpha   90.00
_cell.angle_beta   90.00
_cell.angle_gamma   90.00
#
_symmetry.space_group_name_H-M   'P 1'
#
loop_
_entity.id
_entity.type
_entity.pdbx_description
1 polymer ?
#
loop_
_entity_poly.entity_id
_entity_poly.type
_entity_poly.pdbx_seq_one_letter_code
_entity_poly.pdbx_strand_id
1 'polypeptide(L)'
;MSFLGFDLASTNYSYYTIPAAFLVTMAPNVYAMALAGKNYDLNQPRRTEEICSKDTSMPKTTLQKISRAKAATANGFETLSLYAASVVAANASGAVPLSKLNTLTLGYVASRTAYNFVYVVVQDNKKLASIRPLVWAVGVVIVMNLFVSAGGKA
;
A
#
# COMPACT_ATOMS: atom_id res chain seq x y z
N MET A 1 -24.44 11.25 -6.07
CA MET A 1 -24.07 10.45 -7.26
C MET A 1 -23.34 9.21 -6.75
N SER A 2 -23.85 8.01 -7.01
CA SER A 2 -23.18 6.77 -6.61
C SER A 2 -22.10 6.40 -7.63
N PHE A 3 -20.90 6.01 -7.17
CA PHE A 3 -19.85 5.43 -8.01
C PHE A 3 -19.45 4.07 -7.43
N LEU A 4 -19.60 3.00 -8.20
CA LEU A 4 -19.37 1.61 -7.77
C LEU A 4 -20.14 1.23 -6.48
N GLY A 5 -21.31 1.81 -6.25
CA GLY A 5 -22.14 1.57 -5.05
C GLY A 5 -21.82 2.47 -3.86
N PHE A 6 -20.75 3.28 -3.92
CA PHE A 6 -20.40 4.23 -2.85
C PHE A 6 -21.08 5.58 -3.09
N ASP A 7 -21.72 6.14 -2.04
CA ASP A 7 -22.20 7.53 -2.07
C ASP A 7 -21.07 8.48 -1.69
N LEU A 8 -20.29 8.86 -2.70
CA LEU A 8 -19.11 9.70 -2.51
C LEU A 8 -19.43 11.12 -2.05
N ALA A 9 -20.70 11.56 -2.07
CA ALA A 9 -21.10 12.93 -1.79
C ALA A 9 -21.63 13.14 -0.36
N SER A 10 -22.18 12.09 0.27
CA SER A 10 -22.81 12.20 1.61
C SER A 10 -22.03 11.50 2.72
N THR A 11 -21.29 10.45 2.39
CA THR A 11 -20.57 9.62 3.37
C THR A 11 -19.07 9.85 3.29
N ASN A 12 -18.43 10.05 4.43
CA ASN A 12 -16.99 10.28 4.49
C ASN A 12 -16.20 8.97 4.57
N TYR A 13 -15.97 8.34 3.40
CA TYR A 13 -15.17 7.13 3.30
C TYR A 13 -13.69 7.34 3.57
N SER A 14 -13.20 8.59 3.48
CA SER A 14 -11.77 8.90 3.58
C SER A 14 -11.13 8.40 4.87
N TYR A 15 -11.80 8.47 6.02
CA TYR A 15 -11.28 7.93 7.27
C TYR A 15 -11.16 6.41 7.29
N TYR A 16 -12.11 5.69 6.67
CA TYR A 16 -12.09 4.23 6.58
C TYR A 16 -10.96 3.71 5.68
N THR A 17 -10.48 4.54 4.76
CA THR A 17 -9.34 4.17 3.91
C THR A 17 -8.01 4.09 4.68
N ILE A 18 -7.89 4.71 5.86
CA ILE A 18 -6.67 4.65 6.69
C ILE A 18 -6.45 3.21 7.22
N PRO A 19 -7.40 2.58 7.95
CA PRO A 19 -7.24 1.19 8.34
C PRO A 19 -7.21 0.25 7.13
N ALA A 20 -7.93 0.54 6.05
CA ALA A 20 -7.82 -0.25 4.81
C ALA A 20 -6.39 -0.21 4.22
N ALA A 21 -5.76 0.97 4.15
CA ALA A 21 -4.39 1.13 3.69
C ALA A 21 -3.37 0.41 4.58
N PHE A 22 -3.59 0.40 5.90
CA PHE A 22 -2.80 -0.40 6.83
C PHE A 22 -2.90 -1.90 6.51
N LEU A 23 -4.11 -2.43 6.33
CA LEU A 23 -4.32 -3.85 5.98
C LEU A 23 -3.70 -4.21 4.61
N VAL A 24 -3.86 -3.34 3.60
CA VAL A 24 -3.24 -3.52 2.28
C VAL A 24 -1.71 -3.50 2.38
N THR A 25 -1.14 -2.65 3.23
CA THR A 25 0.30 -2.60 3.50
C THR A 25 0.80 -3.88 4.18
N MET A 26 -0.04 -4.51 5.02
CA MET A 26 0.31 -5.75 5.71
C MET A 26 0.19 -7.01 4.86
N ALA A 27 -0.67 -7.01 3.84
CA ALA A 27 -0.95 -8.20 3.03
C ALA A 27 0.30 -8.87 2.42
N PRO A 28 1.30 -8.15 1.87
CA PRO A 28 2.53 -8.78 1.37
C PRO A 28 3.33 -9.48 2.47
N ASN A 29 3.37 -8.94 3.69
CA ASN A 29 4.07 -9.61 4.79
C ASN A 29 3.39 -10.93 5.18
N VAL A 30 2.05 -10.95 5.23
CA VAL A 30 1.29 -12.20 5.46
C VAL A 30 1.58 -13.22 4.36
N TYR A 31 1.64 -12.77 3.10
CA TYR A 31 2.04 -13.63 1.98
C TYR A 31 3.47 -14.17 2.14
N ALA A 32 4.43 -13.33 2.54
CA ALA A 32 5.81 -13.74 2.78
C ALA A 32 5.91 -14.78 3.92
N MET A 33 5.13 -14.61 4.99
CA MET A 33 5.05 -15.56 6.11
C MET A 33 4.51 -16.91 5.66
N ALA A 34 3.44 -16.92 4.85
CA ALA A 34 2.88 -18.14 4.30
C ALA A 34 3.88 -18.88 3.40
N LEU A 35 4.62 -18.14 2.56
CA LEU A 35 5.68 -18.71 1.72
C LEU A 35 6.89 -19.23 2.51
N ALA A 36 7.21 -18.60 3.64
CA ALA A 36 8.30 -19.04 4.51
C ALA A 36 7.99 -20.38 5.20
N GLY A 37 6.71 -20.65 5.50
CA GLY A 37 6.28 -21.91 6.11
C GLY A 37 7.05 -22.23 7.40
N LYS A 38 7.73 -23.39 7.44
CA LYS A 38 8.55 -23.82 8.58
C LYS A 38 9.71 -22.86 8.91
N ASN A 39 10.14 -22.04 7.94
CA ASN A 39 11.25 -21.10 8.11
C ASN A 39 10.79 -19.76 8.74
N TYR A 40 9.50 -19.62 9.07
CA TYR A 40 8.99 -18.47 9.80
C TYR A 40 9.17 -18.66 11.31
N ASP A 41 10.14 -17.95 11.88
CA ASP A 41 10.35 -17.90 13.33
C ASP A 41 9.55 -16.75 13.97
N LEU A 42 8.63 -17.09 14.88
CA LEU A 42 7.81 -16.14 15.64
C LEU A 42 8.63 -15.25 16.58
N ASN A 43 9.79 -15.72 17.06
CA ASN A 43 10.68 -14.93 17.90
C ASN A 43 11.56 -13.97 17.07
N GLN A 44 11.73 -14.24 15.78
CA GLN A 44 12.56 -13.46 14.86
C GLN A 44 11.86 -13.11 13.53
N PRO A 45 10.66 -12.51 13.54
CA PRO A 45 9.83 -12.29 12.33
C PRO A 45 10.44 -11.28 11.34
N ARG A 46 11.41 -10.48 11.78
CA ARG A 46 12.18 -9.57 10.92
C ARG A 46 13.33 -10.26 10.19
N ARG A 47 13.74 -11.45 10.65
CA ARG A 47 14.83 -12.24 10.05
C ARG A 47 14.35 -13.30 9.06
N THR A 48 13.04 -13.35 8.76
CA THR A 48 12.46 -14.35 7.85
C THR A 48 13.21 -14.47 6.52
N GLU A 49 13.63 -13.36 5.90
CA GLU A 49 14.42 -13.41 4.65
C GLU A 49 15.78 -14.08 4.83
N GLU A 50 16.48 -13.76 5.92
CA GLU A 50 17.80 -14.33 6.25
C GLU A 50 17.69 -15.82 6.57
N ILE A 51 16.64 -16.22 7.29
CA ILE A 51 16.40 -17.63 7.64
C ILE A 51 16.06 -18.43 6.36
N CYS A 52 15.16 -17.91 5.53
CA CYS A 52 14.78 -18.58 4.28
C CYS A 52 15.95 -18.69 3.31
N SER A 53 16.82 -17.69 3.21
CA SER A 53 17.96 -17.73 2.27
C SER A 53 19.02 -18.78 2.61
N LYS A 54 19.04 -19.26 3.86
CA LYS A 54 19.93 -20.34 4.32
C LYS A 54 19.37 -21.74 4.04
N ASP A 55 18.08 -21.87 3.72
CA ASP A 55 17.46 -23.16 3.37
C ASP A 55 17.72 -23.51 1.89
N THR A 56 18.66 -24.41 1.66
CA THR A 56 19.05 -24.88 0.31
C THR A 56 17.95 -25.66 -0.41
N SER A 57 16.91 -26.10 0.30
CA SER A 57 15.76 -26.79 -0.30
C SER A 57 14.72 -25.83 -0.91
N MET A 58 14.80 -24.53 -0.61
CA MET A 58 13.83 -23.56 -1.11
C MET A 58 14.07 -23.17 -2.58
N PRO A 59 13.04 -23.15 -3.43
CA PRO A 59 13.16 -22.64 -4.78
C PRO A 59 13.56 -21.16 -4.79
N LYS A 60 14.51 -20.80 -5.67
CA LYS A 60 14.97 -19.41 -5.85
C LYS A 60 13.83 -18.43 -6.14
N THR A 61 12.82 -18.85 -6.88
CA THR A 61 11.63 -18.04 -7.19
C THR A 61 10.82 -17.71 -5.94
N THR A 62 10.68 -18.66 -5.00
CA THR A 62 10.03 -18.45 -3.71
C THR A 62 10.81 -17.46 -2.85
N LEU A 63 12.14 -17.61 -2.77
CA LEU A 63 13.00 -16.66 -2.03
C LEU A 63 12.86 -15.24 -2.59
N GLN A 64 12.82 -15.09 -3.91
CA GLN A 64 12.62 -13.79 -4.56
C GLN A 64 11.22 -13.20 -4.29
N LYS A 65 10.18 -14.02 -4.17
CA LYS A 65 8.82 -13.57 -3.80
C LYS A 65 8.76 -13.11 -2.35
N ILE A 66 9.36 -13.86 -1.43
CA ILE A 66 9.48 -13.48 -0.01
C ILE A 66 10.18 -12.12 0.09
N SER A 67 11.33 -11.96 -0.55
CA SER A 67 12.09 -10.71 -0.49
C SER A 67 11.33 -9.51 -1.06
N ARG A 68 10.70 -9.66 -2.23
CA ARG A 68 9.86 -8.59 -2.81
C ARG A 68 8.65 -8.25 -1.93
N ALA A 69 8.02 -9.24 -1.31
CA ALA A 69 6.88 -9.02 -0.44
C ALA A 69 7.25 -8.29 0.86
N LYS A 70 8.41 -8.62 1.45
CA LYS A 70 8.96 -7.88 2.60
C LYS A 70 9.36 -6.45 2.21
N ALA A 71 10.00 -6.26 1.07
CA ALA A 71 10.32 -4.92 0.54
C ALA A 71 9.06 -4.09 0.24
N ALA A 72 8.01 -4.70 -0.33
CA ALA A 72 6.74 -4.02 -0.58
C ALA A 72 6.05 -3.59 0.73
N THR A 73 6.12 -4.41 1.77
CA THR A 73 5.61 -4.09 3.11
C THR A 73 6.36 -2.90 3.72
N ALA A 74 7.69 -2.93 3.70
CA ALA A 74 8.52 -1.84 4.22
C ALA A 74 8.21 -0.51 3.52
N ASN A 75 8.15 -0.52 2.18
CA ASN A 75 7.78 0.65 1.38
C ASN A 75 6.39 1.20 1.71
N GLY A 76 5.42 0.33 1.96
CA GLY A 76 4.08 0.76 2.37
C GLY A 76 4.13 1.49 3.72
N PHE A 77 4.86 0.96 4.71
CA PHE A 77 4.97 1.59 6.02
C PHE A 77 5.74 2.91 6.02
N GLU A 78 6.75 3.07 5.17
CA GLU A 78 7.48 4.33 4.99
C GLU A 78 6.56 5.49 4.58
N THR A 79 5.46 5.20 3.88
CA THR A 79 4.54 6.21 3.35
C THR A 79 3.17 6.25 4.04
N LEU A 80 2.83 5.24 4.85
CA LEU A 80 1.51 5.12 5.49
C LEU A 80 1.19 6.27 6.45
N SER A 81 2.17 6.71 7.25
CA SER A 81 2.00 7.82 8.19
C SER A 81 1.75 9.14 7.45
N LEU A 82 2.50 9.38 6.37
CA LEU A 82 2.33 10.56 5.53
C LEU A 82 0.95 10.56 4.85
N TYR A 83 0.47 9.40 4.39
CA TYR A 83 -0.88 9.24 3.87
C TYR A 83 -1.93 9.57 4.93
N ALA A 84 -1.88 8.94 6.10
CA ALA A 84 -2.84 9.17 7.18
C ALA A 84 -2.87 10.65 7.60
N ALA A 85 -1.71 11.29 7.72
CA ALA A 85 -1.60 12.72 8.02
C ALA A 85 -2.27 13.58 6.94
N SER A 86 -2.07 13.27 5.66
CA SER A 86 -2.70 14.01 4.55
C SER A 86 -4.23 13.90 4.56
N VAL A 87 -4.78 12.72 4.89
CA VAL A 87 -6.23 12.51 5.00
C VAL A 87 -6.80 13.32 6.15
N VAL A 88 -6.17 13.27 7.33
CA VAL A 88 -6.62 14.02 8.51
C VAL A 88 -6.53 15.52 8.25
N ALA A 89 -5.43 16.02 7.68
CA ALA A 89 -5.25 17.44 7.36
C ALA A 89 -6.31 17.94 6.35
N ALA A 90 -6.54 17.19 5.26
CA ALA A 90 -7.52 17.56 4.25
C ALA A 90 -8.95 17.60 4.82
N ASN A 91 -9.33 16.64 5.68
CA ASN A 91 -10.61 16.69 6.38
C ASN A 91 -10.70 17.87 7.37
N ALA A 92 -9.66 18.08 8.18
CA ALA A 92 -9.64 19.13 9.20
C ALA A 92 -9.67 20.55 8.62
N SER A 93 -9.22 20.73 7.37
CA SER A 93 -9.25 22.02 6.69
C SER A 93 -10.67 22.55 6.42
N GLY A 94 -11.66 21.66 6.29
CA GLY A 94 -13.00 22.03 5.82
C GLY A 94 -13.09 22.51 4.37
N ALA A 95 -11.95 22.68 3.68
CA ALA A 95 -11.86 23.27 2.34
C ALA A 95 -12.02 22.26 1.20
N VAL A 96 -11.94 20.97 1.50
CA VAL A 96 -11.91 19.92 0.47
C VAL A 96 -13.30 19.26 0.35
N PRO A 97 -13.93 19.29 -0.85
CA PRO A 97 -15.20 18.62 -1.07
C PRO A 97 -15.11 17.11 -0.79
N LEU A 98 -16.16 16.56 -0.19
CA LEU A 98 -16.20 15.15 0.23
C LEU A 98 -15.97 14.17 -0.92
N SER A 99 -16.52 14.47 -2.10
CA SER A 99 -16.33 13.68 -3.31
C SER A 99 -14.86 13.60 -3.72
N LYS A 100 -14.10 14.69 -3.56
CA LYS A 100 -12.66 14.74 -3.85
C LYS A 100 -11.87 13.94 -2.80
N LEU A 101 -12.18 14.11 -1.51
CA LEU A 101 -11.56 13.33 -0.43
C LEU A 101 -11.72 11.82 -0.68
N ASN A 102 -12.95 11.38 -0.92
CA ASN A 102 -13.26 9.97 -1.14
C ASN A 102 -12.58 9.43 -2.41
N THR A 103 -12.62 10.18 -3.51
CA THR A 103 -11.98 9.76 -4.77
C THR A 103 -10.48 9.59 -4.62
N LEU A 104 -9.80 10.58 -4.00
CA LEU A 104 -8.35 10.52 -3.80
C LEU A 104 -7.96 9.37 -2.86
N THR A 105 -8.64 9.23 -1.74
CA THR A 105 -8.31 8.20 -0.74
C THR A 105 -8.60 6.78 -1.20
N LEU A 106 -9.72 6.54 -1.90
CA LEU A 106 -9.99 5.26 -2.56
C LEU A 106 -8.96 4.99 -3.66
N GLY A 107 -8.60 6.02 -4.43
CA GLY A 107 -7.52 5.95 -5.42
C GLY A 107 -6.18 5.55 -4.81
N TYR A 108 -5.83 6.06 -3.62
CA TYR A 108 -4.61 5.66 -2.91
C TYR A 108 -4.64 4.17 -2.56
N VAL A 109 -5.73 3.68 -1.96
CA VAL A 109 -5.86 2.26 -1.59
C VAL A 109 -5.78 1.35 -2.83
N ALA A 110 -6.41 1.75 -3.93
CA ALA A 110 -6.33 1.04 -5.21
C ALA A 110 -4.90 1.03 -5.77
N SER A 111 -4.24 2.20 -5.80
CA SER A 111 -2.84 2.35 -6.20
C SER A 111 -1.92 1.48 -5.35
N ARG A 112 -2.20 1.39 -4.05
CA ARG A 112 -1.38 0.63 -3.10
C ARG A 112 -1.51 -0.87 -3.28
N THR A 113 -2.74 -1.33 -3.51
CA THR A 113 -3.06 -2.72 -3.88
C THR A 113 -2.37 -3.09 -5.19
N ALA A 114 -2.49 -2.23 -6.22
CA ALA A 114 -1.88 -2.45 -7.52
C ALA A 114 -0.34 -2.51 -7.43
N TYR A 115 0.31 -1.61 -6.69
CA TYR A 115 1.76 -1.67 -6.51
C TYR A 115 2.17 -2.98 -5.86
N ASN A 116 1.48 -3.41 -4.80
CA ASN A 116 1.81 -4.64 -4.07
C ASN A 116 1.72 -5.85 -5.01
N PHE A 117 0.66 -5.93 -5.82
CA PHE A 117 0.50 -6.97 -6.83
C PHE A 117 1.61 -6.93 -7.88
N VAL A 118 1.92 -5.73 -8.42
CA VAL A 118 2.97 -5.57 -9.43
C VAL A 118 4.33 -6.01 -8.89
N TYR A 119 4.68 -5.56 -7.68
CA TYR A 119 5.98 -5.85 -7.09
C TYR A 119 6.14 -7.34 -6.78
N VAL A 120 5.14 -7.95 -6.12
CA VAL A 120 5.27 -9.33 -5.63
C VAL A 120 5.05 -10.36 -6.73
N VAL A 121 4.07 -10.15 -7.61
CA VAL A 121 3.61 -11.16 -8.57
C VAL A 121 4.10 -10.85 -9.98
N VAL A 122 3.79 -9.66 -10.50
CA VAL A 122 4.03 -9.32 -11.92
C VAL A 122 5.52 -9.23 -12.25
N GLN A 123 6.34 -8.78 -11.28
CA GLN A 123 7.78 -8.61 -11.45
C GLN A 123 8.56 -9.94 -11.61
N ASP A 124 7.88 -11.10 -11.59
CA ASP A 124 8.45 -12.36 -12.09
C ASP A 124 8.92 -12.18 -13.56
N ASN A 125 8.20 -11.36 -14.33
CA ASN A 125 8.66 -10.88 -15.62
C ASN A 125 9.43 -9.56 -15.46
N LYS A 126 10.77 -9.63 -15.60
CA LYS A 126 11.65 -8.46 -15.48
C LYS A 126 11.28 -7.28 -16.39
N LYS A 127 10.66 -7.53 -17.54
CA LYS A 127 10.23 -6.47 -18.48
C LYS A 127 9.13 -5.58 -17.90
N LEU A 128 8.36 -6.09 -16.94
CA LEU A 128 7.25 -5.37 -16.31
C LEU A 128 7.67 -4.64 -15.02
N ALA A 129 8.93 -4.76 -14.61
CA ALA A 129 9.45 -4.09 -13.41
C ALA A 129 9.39 -2.55 -13.49
N SER A 130 9.39 -1.98 -14.71
CA SER A 130 9.28 -0.54 -14.97
C SER A 130 7.91 0.05 -14.62
N ILE A 131 6.86 -0.78 -14.49
CA ILE A 131 5.50 -0.32 -14.15
C ILE A 131 5.40 0.05 -12.66
N ARG A 132 6.15 -0.64 -11.80
CA ARG A 132 6.15 -0.43 -10.35
C ARG A 132 6.35 1.03 -9.92
N PRO A 133 7.38 1.77 -10.38
CA PRO A 133 7.55 3.17 -10.00
C PRO A 133 6.41 4.08 -10.50
N LEU A 134 5.78 3.78 -11.64
CA LEU A 134 4.63 4.56 -12.14
C LEU A 134 3.42 4.44 -11.21
N VAL A 135 3.09 3.20 -10.80
CA VAL A 135 1.99 2.95 -9.85
C VAL A 135 2.29 3.54 -8.48
N TRP A 136 3.57 3.55 -8.06
CA TRP A 136 3.97 4.21 -6.82
C TRP A 136 3.80 5.73 -6.87
N ALA A 137 4.18 6.35 -8.00
CA ALA A 137 4.09 7.80 -8.18
C ALA A 137 2.65 8.29 -8.07
N VAL A 138 1.66 7.53 -8.54
CA VAL A 138 0.23 7.84 -8.37
C VAL A 138 -0.12 8.02 -6.89
N GLY A 139 0.30 7.09 -6.03
CA GLY A 139 0.08 7.18 -4.58
C GLY A 139 0.71 8.44 -3.97
N VAL A 140 1.93 8.79 -4.38
CA VAL A 140 2.61 10.01 -3.91
C VAL A 140 1.88 11.27 -4.38
N VAL A 141 1.48 11.34 -5.64
CA VAL A 141 0.71 12.47 -6.19
C VAL A 141 -0.58 12.66 -5.43
N ILE A 142 -1.27 11.57 -5.06
CA ILE A 142 -2.49 11.64 -4.25
C ILE A 142 -2.22 12.24 -2.87
N VAL A 143 -1.18 11.77 -2.16
CA VAL A 143 -0.80 12.31 -0.85
C VAL A 143 -0.47 13.81 -0.94
N MET A 144 0.29 14.23 -1.94
CA MET A 144 0.60 15.64 -2.17
C MET A 144 -0.65 16.45 -2.51
N ASN A 145 -1.57 15.89 -3.31
CA ASN A 145 -2.82 16.57 -3.66
C ASN A 145 -3.70 16.79 -2.42
N LEU A 146 -3.78 15.83 -1.50
CA LEU A 146 -4.51 15.96 -0.24
C LEU A 146 -3.92 17.09 0.62
N PHE A 147 -2.60 17.16 0.78
CA PHE A 147 -1.96 18.25 1.53
C PHE A 147 -2.15 19.63 0.88
N VAL A 148 -1.93 19.74 -0.43
CA VAL A 148 -2.12 21.01 -1.15
C VAL A 148 -3.58 21.45 -1.08
N SER A 149 -4.52 20.52 -1.21
CA SER A 149 -5.95 20.82 -1.09
C SER A 149 -6.33 21.27 0.32
N ALA A 150 -5.68 20.73 1.36
CA ALA A 150 -5.89 21.14 2.74
C ALA A 150 -5.47 22.59 3.01
N GLY A 151 -4.52 23.13 2.25
CA GLY A 151 -4.09 24.53 2.35
C GLY A 151 -4.94 25.51 1.55
N GLY A 152 -5.94 25.03 0.80
CA GLY A 152 -6.88 25.88 0.07
C GLY A 152 -7.80 26.66 1.02
N LYS A 153 -8.34 27.80 0.56
CA LYS A 153 -9.37 28.54 1.30
C LYS A 153 -10.68 27.73 1.29
N ALA A 154 -11.27 27.54 2.47
CA ALA A 154 -12.58 26.92 2.66
C ALA A 154 -13.73 27.84 2.22
#